data_AF-A0A7C1JBX9-F1
#
_entry.id   AF-A0A7C1JBX9-F1
#
_cell.length_a   1.000
_cell.length_b   1.000
_cell.length_c   1.000
_cell.angle_alpha   90.00
_cell.angle_beta   90.00
_cell.angle_gamma   90.00
#
_symmetry.space_group_name_H-M   'P 1'
#
loop_
_entity.id
_entity.type
_entity.pdbx_description
1 polymer ?
#
loop_
_entity_poly.entity_id
_entity_poly.type
_entity_poly.pdbx_seq_one_letter_code
_entity_poly.pdbx_strand_id
1 'polypeptide(L)'
;MMIFISFYIFFTNPCFQKSVPFQNITPQKEFSITLEARRVRDVKSDFFIYNLGKKEIIIYPKGFKAKRFIKFVREGRCSYTELVILKPVIRSPFNSKFTAH
;
A
#
# COMPACT_ATOMS: atom_id res chain seq x y z
N MET A 1 19.49 37.28 0.65
CA MET A 1 18.81 36.39 -0.32
C MET A 1 18.67 35.02 0.34
N MET A 2 17.56 34.76 1.04
CA MET A 2 17.34 33.49 1.75
C MET A 2 16.81 32.47 0.74
N ILE A 3 17.59 31.42 0.50
CA ILE A 3 17.19 30.30 -0.36
C ILE A 3 16.30 29.39 0.49
N PHE A 4 14.99 29.44 0.26
CA PHE A 4 14.06 28.43 0.77
C PHE A 4 14.25 27.15 -0.04
N ILE A 5 15.14 26.27 0.42
CA ILE A 5 15.20 24.90 -0.08
C ILE A 5 13.98 24.19 0.51
N SER A 6 12.89 24.18 -0.24
CA SER A 6 11.71 23.36 0.06
C SER A 6 12.13 21.89 -0.10
N PHE A 7 12.59 21.29 1.00
CA PHE A 7 12.78 19.85 1.09
C PHE A 7 11.39 19.20 0.99
N TYR A 8 10.98 18.84 -0.23
CA TYR A 8 10.01 17.78 -0.42
C TYR A 8 10.67 16.48 0.07
N ILE A 9 10.62 16.26 1.40
CA ILE A 9 10.89 14.95 1.97
C ILE A 9 9.80 14.05 1.40
N PHE A 10 10.14 13.29 0.36
CA PHE A 10 9.37 12.10 0.05
C PHE A 10 9.49 11.21 1.28
N PHE A 11 8.48 11.26 2.16
CA PHE A 11 8.35 10.34 3.28
C PHE A 11 8.08 8.95 2.72
N THR A 12 9.12 8.32 2.17
CA THR A 12 9.15 6.89 1.94
C THR A 12 8.93 6.23 3.28
N ASN A 13 7.95 5.32 3.35
CA ASN A 13 7.65 4.58 4.57
C ASN A 13 8.93 3.95 5.12
N PRO A 14 9.31 4.17 6.40
CA PRO A 14 10.55 3.64 6.98
C PRO A 14 10.61 2.10 6.95
N CYS A 15 9.45 1.44 6.85
CA CYS A 15 9.38 0.00 6.74
C CYS A 15 9.63 -0.54 5.34
N PHE A 16 9.65 0.31 4.30
CA PHE A 16 9.65 -0.14 2.92
C PHE A 16 10.90 -0.93 2.55
N GLN A 17 10.71 -2.13 2.02
CA GLN A 17 11.76 -2.95 1.43
C GLN A 17 11.55 -3.04 -0.09
N LYS A 18 12.54 -2.57 -0.85
CA LYS A 18 12.47 -2.50 -2.32
C LYS A 18 12.46 -3.89 -2.97
N SER A 19 13.21 -4.83 -2.43
CA SER A 19 13.33 -6.21 -2.96
C SER A 19 12.39 -7.15 -2.21
N VAL A 20 11.27 -7.52 -2.84
CA VAL A 20 10.30 -8.47 -2.29
C VAL A 20 9.82 -9.43 -3.38
N PRO A 21 9.54 -10.72 -3.07
CA PRO A 21 9.01 -11.67 -4.04
C PRO A 21 7.73 -11.16 -4.70
N PHE A 22 7.54 -11.53 -5.98
CA PHE A 22 6.35 -11.11 -6.73
C PHE A 22 5.07 -11.69 -6.11
N GLN A 23 4.12 -10.84 -5.76
CA GLN A 23 2.78 -11.25 -5.35
C GLN A 23 1.83 -11.13 -6.54
N ASN A 24 1.35 -12.28 -7.02
CA ASN A 24 0.36 -12.30 -8.08
C ASN A 24 -1.00 -11.86 -7.54
N ILE A 25 -1.72 -11.06 -8.32
CA ILE A 25 -3.04 -10.56 -7.97
C ILE A 25 -3.96 -10.70 -9.17
N THR A 26 -5.26 -10.89 -8.90
CA THR A 26 -6.29 -10.99 -9.94
C THR A 26 -6.96 -9.63 -10.10
N PRO A 27 -6.61 -8.81 -11.10
CA PRO A 27 -7.07 -7.41 -11.17
C PRO A 27 -8.57 -7.24 -11.46
N GLN A 28 -9.26 -8.31 -11.83
CA GLN A 28 -10.67 -8.29 -12.23
C GLN A 28 -11.64 -8.84 -11.17
N LYS A 29 -11.13 -9.54 -10.16
CA LYS A 29 -11.95 -10.23 -9.14
C LYS A 29 -11.52 -9.80 -7.76
N GLU A 30 -12.42 -9.95 -6.79
CA GLU A 30 -12.04 -9.84 -5.40
C GLU A 30 -11.19 -11.04 -4.97
N PHE A 31 -10.23 -10.81 -4.09
CA PHE A 31 -9.38 -11.87 -3.56
C PHE A 31 -8.85 -11.49 -2.18
N SER A 32 -8.50 -12.50 -1.39
CA SER A 32 -7.87 -12.32 -0.09
C SER A 32 -6.36 -12.18 -0.25
N ILE A 33 -5.74 -11.26 0.48
CA ILE A 33 -4.29 -11.09 0.52
C ILE A 33 -3.86 -10.72 1.94
N THR A 34 -2.68 -11.22 2.33
CA THR A 34 -1.98 -10.73 3.52
C THR A 34 -1.15 -9.50 3.14
N LEU A 35 -1.57 -8.33 3.59
CA LEU A 35 -0.78 -7.11 3.47
C LEU A 35 0.41 -7.17 4.43
N GLU A 36 1.59 -6.80 3.95
CA GLU A 36 2.81 -6.72 4.76
C GLU A 36 3.28 -5.26 4.84
N ALA A 37 3.55 -4.76 6.05
CA ALA A 37 3.95 -3.36 6.25
C ALA A 37 5.20 -2.98 5.43
N ARG A 38 6.14 -3.91 5.29
CA ARG A 38 7.35 -3.74 4.49
C ARG A 38 7.14 -3.54 2.99
N ARG A 39 5.96 -3.91 2.46
CA ARG A 39 5.61 -3.75 1.04
C ARG A 39 4.94 -2.40 0.76
N VAL A 40 4.58 -1.64 1.79
CA VAL A 40 3.99 -0.30 1.63
C VAL A 40 5.10 0.69 1.32
N ARG A 41 5.10 1.27 0.13
CA ARG A 41 6.09 2.29 -0.27
C ARG A 41 5.81 3.64 0.37
N ASP A 42 4.55 4.04 0.34
CA ASP A 42 4.11 5.38 0.71
C ASP A 42 2.65 5.32 1.18
N VAL A 43 2.31 6.21 2.11
CA VAL A 43 0.98 6.32 2.71
C VAL A 43 0.51 7.76 2.54
N LYS A 44 -0.59 7.95 1.82
CA LYS A 44 -1.29 9.23 1.68
C LYS A 44 -2.49 9.31 2.62
N SER A 45 -3.24 10.41 2.56
CA SER A 45 -4.41 10.64 3.40
C SER A 45 -5.50 9.58 3.20
N ASP A 46 -5.72 9.16 1.96
CA ASP A 46 -6.86 8.36 1.51
C ASP A 46 -6.48 7.01 0.87
N PHE A 47 -5.22 6.84 0.48
CA PHE A 47 -4.69 5.60 -0.09
C PHE A 47 -3.25 5.33 0.35
N PHE A 48 -2.76 4.13 0.03
CA PHE A 48 -1.35 3.80 0.12
C PHE A 48 -0.88 3.07 -1.14
N ILE A 49 0.43 3.15 -1.40
CA ILE A 49 1.07 2.52 -2.54
C ILE A 49 1.73 1.24 -2.07
N TYR A 50 1.35 0.12 -2.67
CA TYR A 50 1.77 -1.22 -2.26
C TYR A 50 2.59 -1.88 -3.37
N ASN A 51 3.79 -2.34 -3.00
CA ASN A 51 4.73 -2.98 -3.91
C ASN A 51 4.47 -4.49 -3.97
N LEU A 52 4.10 -4.96 -5.16
CA LEU A 52 3.95 -6.37 -5.46
C LEU A 52 5.26 -7.02 -5.90
N GLY A 53 6.40 -6.32 -5.89
CA GLY A 53 7.74 -6.80 -6.25
C GLY A 53 8.19 -6.41 -7.66
N LYS A 54 7.27 -6.49 -8.65
CA LYS A 54 7.52 -6.05 -10.04
C LYS A 54 6.67 -4.85 -10.48
N LYS A 55 5.59 -4.59 -9.75
CA LYS A 55 4.62 -3.53 -10.03
C LYS A 55 4.09 -2.99 -8.72
N GLU A 56 3.51 -1.81 -8.80
CA GLU A 56 2.85 -1.17 -7.66
C GLU A 56 1.36 -1.04 -7.92
N ILE A 57 0.59 -1.07 -6.83
CA ILE A 57 -0.84 -0.84 -6.85
C ILE A 57 -1.22 0.21 -5.81
N ILE A 58 -2.35 0.85 -6.03
CA ILE A 58 -2.94 1.82 -5.11
C ILE A 58 -4.06 1.12 -4.35
N ILE A 59 -4.02 1.19 -3.02
CA ILE A 59 -5.02 0.58 -2.15
C ILE A 59 -5.69 1.65 -1.29
N TYR A 60 -7.02 1.69 -1.33
CA TYR A 60 -7.87 2.53 -0.50
C TYR A 60 -8.36 1.72 0.72
N PRO A 61 -7.92 2.04 1.95
CA PRO A 61 -8.33 1.30 3.14
C PRO A 61 -9.75 1.68 3.58
N LYS A 62 -10.73 0.78 3.35
CA LYS A 62 -12.15 1.00 3.67
C LYS A 62 -12.58 0.27 4.94
N GLY A 63 -12.18 -0.99 5.11
CA GLY A 63 -12.55 -1.79 6.28
C GLY A 63 -11.68 -1.56 7.51
N PHE A 64 -12.15 -2.06 8.66
CA PHE A 64 -11.47 -1.87 9.95
C PHE A 64 -10.05 -2.44 9.95
N LYS A 65 -9.87 -3.65 9.39
CA LYS A 65 -8.56 -4.31 9.28
C LYS A 65 -7.59 -3.50 8.44
N ALA A 66 -8.01 -3.05 7.26
CA ALA A 66 -7.18 -2.22 6.39
C ALA A 66 -6.80 -0.87 7.03
N LYS A 67 -7.74 -0.23 7.73
CA LYS A 67 -7.47 1.02 8.47
C LYS A 67 -6.48 0.79 9.62
N ARG A 68 -6.65 -0.29 10.38
CA ARG A 68 -5.73 -0.69 11.46
C ARG A 68 -4.33 -0.98 10.92
N PHE A 69 -4.23 -1.70 9.81
CA PHE A 69 -2.96 -1.96 9.13
C PHE A 69 -2.22 -0.67 8.82
N ILE A 70 -2.87 0.32 8.21
CA ILE A 70 -2.23 1.61 7.90
C ILE A 70 -1.86 2.42 9.14
N LYS A 71 -2.67 2.36 10.22
CA LYS A 71 -2.28 2.93 11.51
C LYS A 71 -0.94 2.35 11.98
N PHE A 72 -0.79 1.03 11.96
CA PHE A 72 0.44 0.38 12.41
C PHE A 72 1.64 0.59 11.48
N VAL A 73 1.42 0.73 10.17
CA VAL A 73 2.46 1.16 9.24
C VAL A 73 2.96 2.56 9.60
N ARG A 74 2.05 3.50 9.87
CA ARG A 74 2.42 4.88 10.27
C ARG A 74 3.12 4.93 11.63
N GLU A 75 2.81 4.01 12.54
CA GLU A 75 3.51 3.83 13.81
C GLU A 75 4.90 3.16 13.65
N GLY A 76 5.31 2.78 12.44
CA GLY A 76 6.61 2.14 12.19
C GLY A 76 6.67 0.66 12.54
N ARG A 77 5.54 -0.04 12.65
CA ARG A 77 5.51 -1.49 12.95
C ARG A 77 5.82 -2.33 11.70
N CYS A 78 7.09 -2.42 11.34
CA CYS A 78 7.52 -2.95 10.04
C CYS A 78 7.29 -4.47 9.83
N SER A 79 7.17 -5.23 10.92
CA SER A 79 6.85 -6.66 10.86
C SER A 79 5.34 -6.94 10.84
N TYR A 80 4.49 -5.91 10.87
CA TYR A 80 3.04 -6.11 10.95
C TYR A 80 2.47 -6.62 9.62
N THR A 81 1.53 -7.55 9.74
CA THR A 81 0.79 -8.13 8.62
C THR A 81 -0.70 -8.19 8.91
N GLU A 82 -1.54 -8.07 7.89
CA GLU A 82 -3.00 -8.13 8.06
C GLU A 82 -3.67 -8.81 6.85
N LEU A 83 -4.56 -9.77 7.10
CA LEU A 83 -5.36 -10.40 6.05
C LEU A 83 -6.58 -9.52 5.71
N VAL A 84 -6.67 -9.09 4.45
CA VAL A 84 -7.76 -8.24 3.94
C VAL A 84 -8.35 -8.80 2.65
N ILE A 85 -9.55 -8.33 2.30
CA ILE A 85 -10.14 -8.57 0.98
C ILE A 85 -9.86 -7.36 0.09
N LEU A 86 -9.16 -7.58 -1.02
CA LEU A 86 -8.99 -6.58 -2.06
C LEU A 86 -10.11 -6.68 -3.09
N LYS A 87 -10.81 -5.57 -3.34
CA LYS A 87 -11.79 -5.43 -4.41
C LYS A 87 -11.29 -4.44 -5.45
N PRO A 88 -11.24 -4.81 -6.73
CA PRO A 88 -10.81 -3.88 -7.77
C PRO A 88 -11.79 -2.71 -7.88
N VAL A 89 -11.28 -1.50 -8.05
CA VAL A 89 -12.13 -0.31 -8.27
C VAL A 89 -12.82 -0.39 -9.63
N ILE A 90 -12.14 -0.97 -10.64
CA ILE A 90 -12.68 -1.22 -11.98
C ILE A 90 -12.38 -2.67 -12.35
N ARG A 91 -13.36 -3.39 -12.90
CA ARG A 91 -13.16 -4.76 -13.42
C ARG A 91 -12.46 -4.71 -14.78
N SER A 92 -11.14 -4.59 -14.78
CA SER A 92 -10.32 -4.48 -15.98
C SER A 92 -8.98 -5.21 -15.79
N PRO A 93 -8.42 -5.85 -16.84
CA PRO A 93 -7.08 -6.45 -16.76
C PRO A 93 -5.98 -5.41 -16.47
N PHE A 94 -6.21 -4.13 -16.79
CA PHE A 94 -5.26 -3.04 -16.58
C PHE A 94 -5.48 -2.32 -15.23
N ASN A 95 -6.35 -2.83 -14.36
CA ASN A 95 -6.63 -2.19 -13.08
C ASN A 95 -5.41 -2.23 -12.14
N SER A 96 -5.07 -1.06 -11.58
CA SER A 96 -4.02 -0.87 -10.58
C SER A 96 -4.56 -0.33 -9.25
N LYS A 97 -5.88 -0.16 -9.11
CA LYS A 97 -6.54 0.45 -7.95
C LYS A 97 -7.48 -0.53 -7.25
N PHE A 98 -7.37 -0.64 -5.92
CA PHE A 98 -8.14 -1.58 -5.12
C PHE A 98 -8.69 -0.92 -3.85
N THR A 99 -9.82 -1.39 -3.37
CA THR A 99 -10.28 -1.11 -2.00
C THR A 99 -9.96 -2.30 -1.11
N ALA A 100 -9.49 -2.06 0.11
CA ALA A 100 -9.21 -3.08 1.10
C ALA A 100 -10.25 -3.05 2.22
N HIS A 101 -10.84 -4.21 2.51
CA HIS A 101 -11.86 -4.41 3.55
C HIS A 101 -11.35 -5.33 4.64
#